data_AF-A0A8T3N731-F1
#
_entry.id   AF-A0A8T3N731-F1
#
_cell.length_a   1.000
_cell.length_b   1.000
_cell.length_c   1.000
_cell.angle_alpha   90.00
_cell.angle_beta   90.00
_cell.angle_gamma   90.00
#
_symmetry.space_group_name_H-M   'P 1'
#
loop_
_entity.id
_entity.type
_entity.pdbx_description
1 polymer ?
#
loop_
_entity_poly.entity_id
_entity_poly.type
_entity_poly.pdbx_seq_one_letter_code
_entity_poly.pdbx_strand_id
1 'polypeptide(L)'
;MNDSIIRFVSEIRQSWRYDRTAIRPELEDRWNRRFRPVIASVDISRDVPFGTVEEYVDRFFRDPVPVLVLNSDSTDEIDYEADPNVKAIVVGGNRLSRGLTLEGLLVSFYLRRTECFDTLMQMGRWFGYREQYVDLTRICTTAELSGWFRDLALAEEELRREITRYERENLTPLNFGPRIRSHPAMMITAQNKMGSARTVSQNYSGYLLQTTAFRLEDRTWLESNLDAARQLLADIGQPNHPSATAARPVWADVPWQTMDGFLSCYRFDPRGSREMGAIRQYLQAQACQDELIEWFVAMPGLSSSDDQLGTEPALSACGTAINRISRTRLQNKPYDIGTLVNPATLGGTPGSGDEEIGLTDTQLAAARATVDNAGSFPRALRRQRNPRHGLLLLYPISPNSRPRSETQSRQPLFDDPGRDGVSVVGMAMVFPVSDSAATVEYVVGSIGTPQGDDQ
;
A
#
# COMPACT_ATOMS: atom_id res chain seq x y z
N MET A 1 -27.79 23.14 -6.25
CA MET A 1 -27.84 21.67 -6.48
C MET A 1 -29.22 21.12 -6.15
N ASN A 2 -29.78 21.42 -4.96
CA ASN A 2 -31.12 20.97 -4.57
C ASN A 2 -32.22 21.42 -5.57
N ASP A 3 -32.26 22.70 -5.92
CA ASP A 3 -33.27 23.25 -6.85
C ASP A 3 -33.24 22.58 -8.23
N SER A 4 -32.04 22.17 -8.69
CA SER A 4 -31.89 21.46 -9.96
C SER A 4 -32.47 20.06 -9.91
N ILE A 5 -32.32 19.35 -8.77
CA ILE A 5 -32.90 18.02 -8.55
C ILE A 5 -34.43 18.14 -8.44
N ILE A 6 -34.92 19.08 -7.65
CA ILE A 6 -36.36 19.34 -7.48
C ILE A 6 -37.02 19.63 -8.83
N ARG A 7 -36.39 20.49 -9.64
CA ARG A 7 -36.87 20.81 -10.98
C ARG A 7 -36.90 19.57 -11.87
N PHE A 8 -35.80 18.81 -11.92
CA PHE A 8 -35.71 17.61 -12.74
C PHE A 8 -36.76 16.54 -12.38
N VAL A 9 -36.98 16.31 -11.08
CA VAL A 9 -38.00 15.35 -10.59
C VAL A 9 -39.40 15.83 -10.95
N SER A 10 -39.65 17.14 -10.83
CA SER A 10 -40.92 17.75 -11.19
C SER A 10 -41.18 17.67 -12.70
N GLU A 11 -40.16 17.91 -13.52
CA GLU A 11 -40.23 17.79 -14.99
C GLU A 11 -40.56 16.36 -15.41
N ILE A 12 -39.83 15.34 -14.90
CA ILE A 12 -40.11 13.93 -15.20
C ILE A 12 -41.55 13.56 -14.81
N ARG A 13 -41.98 13.97 -13.62
CA ARG A 13 -43.35 13.71 -13.14
C ARG A 13 -44.40 14.37 -14.05
N GLN A 14 -44.18 15.61 -14.46
CA GLN A 14 -45.08 16.33 -15.36
C GLN A 14 -45.12 15.67 -16.74
N SER A 15 -43.97 15.33 -17.31
CA SER A 15 -43.89 14.59 -18.57
C SER A 15 -44.62 13.25 -18.47
N TRP A 16 -44.45 12.49 -17.39
CA TRP A 16 -45.18 11.22 -17.22
C TRP A 16 -46.70 11.38 -17.14
N ARG A 17 -47.17 12.46 -16.50
CA ARG A 17 -48.61 12.72 -16.31
C ARG A 17 -49.30 13.35 -17.51
N TYR A 18 -48.60 14.20 -18.27
CA TYR A 18 -49.21 15.05 -19.30
C TYR A 18 -48.63 14.83 -20.71
N ASP A 19 -47.43 14.27 -20.83
CA ASP A 19 -46.76 13.96 -22.11
C ASP A 19 -46.14 12.54 -22.07
N ARG A 20 -46.99 11.56 -21.76
CA ARG A 20 -46.56 10.15 -21.64
C ARG A 20 -45.92 9.64 -22.93
N THR A 21 -46.38 10.13 -24.08
CA THR A 21 -45.84 9.77 -25.40
C THR A 21 -44.36 10.11 -25.56
N ALA A 22 -43.88 11.20 -24.96
CA ALA A 22 -42.48 11.59 -25.04
C ALA A 22 -41.58 10.81 -24.06
N ILE A 23 -42.02 10.63 -22.80
CA ILE A 23 -41.16 10.06 -21.75
C ILE A 23 -41.23 8.53 -21.64
N ARG A 24 -42.33 7.90 -22.07
CA ARG A 24 -42.51 6.44 -21.98
C ARG A 24 -41.43 5.64 -22.72
N PRO A 25 -41.06 5.97 -23.97
CA PRO A 25 -39.98 5.27 -24.67
C PRO A 25 -38.64 5.33 -23.93
N GLU A 26 -38.34 6.45 -23.26
CA GLU A 26 -37.10 6.63 -22.50
C GLU A 26 -37.06 5.72 -21.25
N LEU A 27 -38.16 5.66 -20.49
CA LEU A 27 -38.24 4.78 -19.32
C LEU A 27 -38.26 3.30 -19.70
N GLU A 28 -38.94 2.96 -20.79
CA GLU A 28 -38.96 1.61 -21.34
C GLU A 28 -37.56 1.17 -21.81
N ASP A 29 -36.85 2.03 -22.53
CA ASP A 29 -35.46 1.78 -22.93
C ASP A 29 -34.55 1.58 -21.73
N ARG A 30 -34.69 2.43 -20.71
CA ARG A 30 -33.91 2.33 -19.46
C ARG A 30 -34.22 1.02 -18.71
N TRP A 31 -35.49 0.63 -18.61
CA TRP A 31 -35.88 -0.65 -18.01
C TRP A 31 -35.24 -1.83 -18.75
N ASN A 32 -35.38 -1.85 -20.07
CA ASN A 32 -34.88 -2.92 -20.92
C ASN A 32 -33.35 -3.01 -20.95
N ARG A 33 -32.63 -1.88 -20.98
CA ARG A 33 -31.16 -1.89 -21.05
C ARG A 33 -30.46 -1.97 -19.71
N ARG A 34 -31.04 -1.43 -18.62
CA ARG A 34 -30.35 -1.26 -17.33
C ARG A 34 -30.92 -2.11 -16.20
N PHE A 35 -32.19 -2.53 -16.26
CA PHE A 35 -32.82 -3.31 -15.20
C PHE A 35 -32.95 -4.77 -15.57
N ARG A 36 -33.62 -5.08 -16.68
CA ARG A 36 -33.88 -6.47 -17.10
C ARG A 36 -32.64 -7.37 -17.17
N PRO A 37 -31.47 -6.94 -17.70
CA PRO A 37 -30.28 -7.81 -17.74
C PRO A 37 -29.76 -8.18 -16.35
N VAL A 38 -29.84 -7.25 -15.39
CA VAL A 38 -29.41 -7.47 -14.00
C VAL A 38 -30.42 -8.38 -13.30
N ILE A 39 -31.71 -8.10 -13.46
CA ILE A 39 -32.80 -8.93 -12.90
C ILE A 39 -32.65 -10.37 -13.39
N ALA A 40 -32.53 -10.57 -14.71
CA ALA A 40 -32.34 -11.89 -15.31
C ALA A 40 -31.09 -12.63 -14.81
N SER A 41 -30.01 -11.90 -14.49
CA SER A 41 -28.77 -12.48 -13.94
C SER A 41 -28.89 -12.92 -12.48
N VAL A 42 -29.82 -12.33 -11.73
CA VAL A 42 -30.08 -12.65 -10.31
C VAL A 42 -31.16 -13.73 -10.21
N ASP A 43 -32.29 -13.52 -10.89
CA ASP A 43 -33.44 -14.41 -10.92
C ASP A 43 -34.28 -14.14 -12.18
N ILE A 44 -34.19 -15.05 -13.16
CA ILE A 44 -34.89 -14.95 -14.44
C ILE A 44 -36.41 -14.92 -14.29
N SER A 45 -36.97 -15.48 -13.21
CA SER A 45 -38.42 -15.51 -12.99
C SER A 45 -39.01 -14.12 -12.72
N ARG A 46 -38.17 -13.14 -12.37
CA ARG A 46 -38.55 -11.75 -12.10
C ARG A 46 -38.44 -10.84 -13.32
N ASP A 47 -37.90 -11.34 -14.44
CA ASP A 47 -37.78 -10.54 -15.65
C ASP A 47 -39.16 -10.31 -16.28
N VAL A 48 -39.61 -9.05 -16.28
CA VAL A 48 -40.91 -8.65 -16.80
C VAL A 48 -40.77 -7.52 -17.83
N PRO A 49 -41.65 -7.47 -18.84
CA PRO A 49 -41.68 -6.35 -19.80
C PRO A 49 -42.08 -5.04 -19.10
N PHE A 50 -41.69 -3.91 -19.69
CA PHE A 50 -41.97 -2.59 -19.11
C PHE A 50 -43.45 -2.33 -18.85
N GLY A 51 -44.34 -2.85 -19.71
CA GLY A 51 -45.79 -2.72 -19.53
C GLY A 51 -46.31 -3.29 -18.19
N THR A 52 -45.63 -4.28 -17.61
CA THR A 52 -45.99 -4.85 -16.29
C THR A 52 -45.65 -3.90 -15.14
N VAL A 53 -44.60 -3.09 -15.28
CA VAL A 53 -44.20 -2.11 -14.25
C VAL A 53 -44.86 -0.74 -14.43
N GLU A 54 -45.49 -0.50 -15.58
CA GLU A 54 -46.08 0.80 -15.95
C GLU A 54 -47.14 1.28 -14.94
N GLU A 55 -47.99 0.38 -14.40
CA GLU A 55 -48.97 0.74 -13.35
C GLU A 55 -48.29 1.20 -12.05
N TYR A 56 -47.14 0.63 -11.71
CA TYR A 56 -46.38 1.02 -10.52
C TYR A 56 -45.69 2.37 -10.71
N VAL A 57 -45.23 2.68 -11.93
CA VAL A 57 -44.73 4.01 -12.30
C VAL A 57 -45.85 5.05 -12.20
N ASP A 58 -47.07 4.70 -12.62
CA ASP A 58 -48.26 5.55 -12.47
C ASP A 58 -48.59 5.85 -11.02
N ARG A 59 -48.57 4.81 -10.19
CA ARG A 59 -48.77 4.95 -8.75
C ARG A 59 -47.66 5.76 -8.09
N PHE A 60 -46.42 5.61 -8.56
CA PHE A 60 -45.25 6.34 -8.04
C PHE A 60 -45.36 7.85 -8.32
N PHE A 61 -45.70 8.25 -9.54
CA PHE A 61 -45.78 9.66 -9.93
C PHE A 61 -47.12 10.36 -9.62
N ARG A 62 -48.08 9.63 -9.02
CA ARG A 62 -49.35 10.23 -8.55
C ARG A 62 -49.07 11.36 -7.56
N ASP A 63 -48.27 11.06 -6.56
CA ASP A 63 -47.90 11.98 -5.49
C ASP A 63 -46.54 12.66 -5.80
N PRO A 64 -46.28 13.86 -5.25
CA PRO A 64 -44.96 14.48 -5.35
C PRO A 64 -43.89 13.62 -4.65
N VAL A 65 -42.70 13.58 -5.23
CA VAL A 65 -41.53 12.95 -4.59
C VAL A 65 -40.73 14.06 -3.90
N PRO A 66 -40.80 14.20 -2.56
CA PRO A 66 -40.04 15.21 -1.85
C PRO A 66 -38.53 15.01 -2.01
N VAL A 67 -37.80 16.13 -2.11
CA VAL A 67 -36.34 16.17 -2.02
C VAL A 67 -35.97 16.76 -0.67
N LEU A 68 -35.45 15.93 0.22
CA LEU A 68 -35.16 16.28 1.61
C LEU A 68 -33.68 16.54 1.80
N VAL A 69 -33.33 17.62 2.50
CA VAL A 69 -31.92 17.97 2.77
C VAL A 69 -31.58 17.70 4.23
N LEU A 70 -30.82 16.64 4.49
CA LEU A 70 -30.44 16.24 5.86
C LEU A 70 -29.03 16.72 6.22
N ASN A 71 -28.95 17.87 6.88
CA ASN A 71 -27.72 18.53 7.34
C ASN A 71 -27.80 18.92 8.83
N SER A 72 -26.69 19.38 9.41
CA SER A 72 -26.58 19.76 10.83
C SER A 72 -27.60 20.80 11.29
N ASP A 73 -28.03 21.68 10.39
CA ASP A 73 -28.88 22.85 10.68
C ASP A 73 -30.24 22.80 9.97
N SER A 74 -30.64 21.66 9.38
CA SER A 74 -31.92 21.54 8.67
C SER A 74 -33.04 20.96 9.54
N THR A 75 -34.27 21.38 9.25
CA THR A 75 -35.52 20.96 9.89
C THR A 75 -36.16 19.74 9.22
N ASP A 76 -35.64 19.30 8.08
CA ASP A 76 -36.17 18.13 7.37
C ASP A 76 -35.84 16.85 8.15
N GLU A 77 -36.84 16.00 8.36
CA GLU A 77 -36.71 14.69 9.00
C GLU A 77 -37.55 13.66 8.22
N ILE A 78 -37.11 12.41 8.22
CA ILE A 78 -37.86 11.30 7.63
C ILE A 78 -38.51 10.55 8.78
N ASP A 79 -39.83 10.56 8.82
CA ASP A 79 -40.63 9.90 9.84
C ASP A 79 -41.40 8.73 9.22
N TYR A 80 -40.85 7.53 9.38
CA TYR A 80 -41.47 6.29 8.94
C TYR A 80 -42.64 5.85 9.82
N GLU A 81 -42.78 6.38 11.05
CA GLU A 81 -43.93 6.09 11.91
C GLU A 81 -45.17 6.87 11.41
N ALA A 82 -44.97 8.11 10.97
CA ALA A 82 -46.03 8.93 10.37
C ALA A 82 -46.41 8.48 8.95
N ASP A 83 -45.42 8.12 8.11
CA ASP A 83 -45.65 7.60 6.77
C ASP A 83 -44.70 6.41 6.45
N PRO A 84 -45.15 5.17 6.70
CA PRO A 84 -44.35 3.97 6.41
C PRO A 84 -44.01 3.78 4.91
N ASN A 85 -44.71 4.47 4.01
CA ASN A 85 -44.51 4.35 2.56
C ASN A 85 -43.85 5.59 1.96
N VAL A 86 -43.21 6.43 2.79
CA VAL A 86 -42.57 7.66 2.34
C VAL A 86 -41.55 7.39 1.23
N LYS A 87 -41.69 8.11 0.12
CA LYS A 87 -40.79 8.04 -1.04
C LYS A 87 -40.08 9.37 -1.17
N ALA A 88 -38.80 9.41 -0.89
CA ALA A 88 -38.04 10.66 -0.91
C ALA A 88 -36.71 10.51 -1.63
N ILE A 89 -36.24 11.62 -2.19
CA ILE A 89 -34.84 11.75 -2.60
C ILE A 89 -34.14 12.50 -1.48
N VAL A 90 -33.18 11.83 -0.85
CA VAL A 90 -32.49 12.36 0.32
C VAL A 90 -31.11 12.85 -0.10
N VAL A 91 -30.82 14.12 0.18
CA VAL A 91 -29.53 14.76 -0.11
C VAL A 91 -28.90 15.21 1.19
N GLY A 92 -27.65 14.87 1.46
CA GLY A 92 -27.02 15.28 2.72
C GLY A 92 -25.53 15.02 2.79
N GLY A 93 -24.91 15.60 3.81
CA GLY A 93 -23.47 15.53 4.07
C GLY A 93 -23.12 14.56 5.20
N ASN A 94 -22.46 15.06 6.25
CA ASN A 94 -21.95 14.22 7.34
C ASN A 94 -23.05 13.57 8.21
N ARG A 95 -24.24 14.18 8.36
CA ARG A 95 -25.36 13.60 9.14
C ARG A 95 -25.87 12.29 8.55
N LEU A 96 -25.96 12.20 7.23
CA LEU A 96 -26.37 10.96 6.56
C LEU A 96 -25.44 9.79 6.90
N SER A 97 -24.14 10.06 7.12
CA SER A 97 -23.14 9.00 7.31
C SER A 97 -23.18 8.29 8.67
N ARG A 98 -23.99 8.72 9.63
CA ARG A 98 -24.03 8.14 10.99
C ARG A 98 -25.44 8.09 11.55
N GLY A 99 -25.90 6.88 11.90
CA GLY A 99 -27.10 6.67 12.74
C GLY A 99 -28.45 6.73 12.05
N LEU A 100 -28.52 7.05 10.75
CA LEU A 100 -29.76 7.06 9.97
C LEU A 100 -29.92 5.75 9.18
N THR A 101 -31.07 5.10 9.31
CA THR A 101 -31.48 3.95 8.49
C THR A 101 -32.51 4.42 7.48
N LEU A 102 -32.22 4.25 6.19
CA LEU A 102 -33.19 4.47 5.12
C LEU A 102 -33.79 3.13 4.72
N GLU A 103 -35.05 2.91 5.09
CA GLU A 103 -35.79 1.73 4.67
C GLU A 103 -36.09 1.79 3.17
N GLY A 104 -35.96 0.67 2.47
CA GLY A 104 -36.18 0.60 1.02
C GLY A 104 -35.18 1.40 0.17
N LEU A 105 -33.94 1.61 0.66
CA LEU A 105 -32.90 2.30 -0.12
C LEU A 105 -32.56 1.54 -1.42
N LEU A 106 -32.99 2.10 -2.55
CA LEU A 106 -32.78 1.51 -3.88
C LEU A 106 -31.61 2.11 -4.65
N VAL A 107 -31.45 3.44 -4.64
CA VAL A 107 -30.44 4.12 -5.47
C VAL A 107 -29.58 5.04 -4.62
N SER A 108 -28.28 4.82 -4.66
CA SER A 108 -27.29 5.59 -3.90
C SER A 108 -26.31 6.27 -4.83
N PHE A 109 -26.19 7.59 -4.72
CA PHE A 109 -25.13 8.38 -5.35
C PHE A 109 -24.05 8.67 -4.33
N TYR A 110 -22.89 8.06 -4.50
CA TYR A 110 -21.84 8.08 -3.51
C TYR A 110 -20.47 8.40 -4.12
N LEU A 111 -19.92 9.56 -3.78
CA LEU A 111 -18.66 10.07 -4.34
C LEU A 111 -17.60 10.37 -3.27
N ARG A 112 -17.91 10.15 -1.99
CA ARG A 112 -17.00 10.52 -0.90
C ARG A 112 -15.90 9.47 -0.75
N ARG A 113 -14.69 9.88 -1.10
CA ARG A 113 -13.45 9.14 -0.88
C ARG A 113 -13.10 9.07 0.61
N THR A 114 -12.62 7.92 1.06
CA THR A 114 -11.99 7.73 2.37
C THR A 114 -10.80 6.79 2.22
N GLU A 115 -9.74 7.03 2.97
CA GLU A 115 -8.50 6.23 2.93
C GLU A 115 -8.50 5.16 4.04
N CYS A 116 -9.67 4.86 4.62
CA CYS A 116 -9.82 3.97 5.77
C CYS A 116 -10.90 2.90 5.54
N PHE A 117 -10.53 1.62 5.68
CA PHE A 117 -11.43 0.47 5.54
C PHE A 117 -12.57 0.46 6.56
N ASP A 118 -12.33 0.76 7.84
CA ASP A 118 -13.43 0.87 8.85
C ASP A 118 -14.50 1.86 8.37
N THR A 119 -14.04 2.98 7.80
CA THR A 119 -14.94 4.00 7.27
C THR A 119 -15.64 3.51 6.00
N LEU A 120 -14.96 2.81 5.10
CA LEU A 120 -15.59 2.16 3.93
C LEU A 120 -16.61 1.10 4.33
N MET A 121 -16.31 0.26 5.32
CA MET A 121 -17.19 -0.80 5.80
C MET A 121 -18.46 -0.19 6.41
N GLN A 122 -18.32 0.84 7.24
CA GLN A 122 -19.47 1.60 7.75
C GLN A 122 -20.26 2.26 6.62
N MET A 123 -19.57 2.78 5.60
CA MET A 123 -20.18 3.34 4.39
C MET A 123 -20.84 2.28 3.49
N GLY A 124 -20.53 0.99 3.64
CA GLY A 124 -21.17 -0.11 2.91
C GLY A 124 -22.69 -0.19 3.13
N ARG A 125 -23.21 0.43 4.21
CA ARG A 125 -24.65 0.58 4.45
C ARG A 125 -25.37 1.35 3.33
N TRP A 126 -24.66 2.18 2.57
CA TRP A 126 -25.20 2.87 1.39
C TRP A 126 -25.46 1.95 0.20
N PHE A 127 -25.14 0.66 0.30
CA PHE A 127 -25.59 -0.32 -0.67
C PHE A 127 -27.07 -0.67 -0.50
N GLY A 128 -27.72 -0.17 0.54
CA GLY A 128 -29.07 -0.56 0.89
C GLY A 128 -29.12 -1.94 1.54
N TYR A 129 -30.24 -2.22 2.20
CA TYR A 129 -30.46 -3.51 2.82
C TYR A 129 -30.77 -4.55 1.75
N ARG A 130 -30.01 -5.65 1.76
CA ARG A 130 -30.11 -6.71 0.76
C ARG A 130 -31.16 -7.70 1.21
N GLU A 131 -32.38 -7.44 0.78
CA GLU A 131 -33.51 -8.36 0.90
C GLU A 131 -33.98 -8.79 -0.50
N GLN A 132 -35.28 -8.83 -0.75
CA GLN A 132 -35.87 -9.40 -1.96
C GLN A 132 -35.75 -8.51 -3.20
N TYR A 133 -35.01 -7.39 -3.18
CA TYR A 133 -34.98 -6.39 -4.27
C TYR A 133 -33.56 -5.99 -4.71
N VAL A 134 -32.55 -6.83 -4.43
CA VAL A 134 -31.13 -6.59 -4.78
C VAL A 134 -30.92 -6.35 -6.28
N ASP A 135 -31.75 -6.95 -7.12
CA ASP A 135 -31.80 -6.80 -8.57
C ASP A 135 -32.17 -5.39 -9.04
N LEU A 136 -32.84 -4.61 -8.18
CA LEU A 136 -33.26 -3.23 -8.44
C LEU A 136 -32.30 -2.20 -7.84
N THR A 137 -31.46 -2.59 -6.87
CA THR A 137 -30.53 -1.67 -6.20
C THR A 137 -29.45 -1.15 -7.13
N ARG A 138 -29.10 0.14 -7.06
CA ARG A 138 -28.08 0.79 -7.88
C ARG A 138 -27.14 1.67 -7.04
N ILE A 139 -25.86 1.54 -7.31
CA ILE A 139 -24.81 2.36 -6.69
C ILE A 139 -24.09 3.12 -7.79
N CYS A 140 -24.19 4.44 -7.73
CA CYS A 140 -23.49 5.36 -8.62
C CYS A 140 -22.26 5.89 -7.88
N THR A 141 -21.07 5.43 -8.28
CA THR A 141 -19.81 5.81 -7.65
C THR A 141 -18.67 5.86 -8.68
N THR A 142 -17.45 6.22 -8.25
CA THR A 142 -16.27 6.23 -9.13
C THR A 142 -15.70 4.83 -9.29
N ALA A 143 -14.98 4.57 -10.40
CA ALA A 143 -14.33 3.27 -10.63
C ALA A 143 -13.33 2.91 -9.51
N GLU A 144 -12.63 3.92 -8.97
CA GLU A 144 -11.72 3.76 -7.84
C GLU A 144 -12.45 3.28 -6.57
N LEU A 145 -13.52 3.97 -6.17
CA LEU A 145 -14.33 3.59 -5.01
C LEU A 145 -14.96 2.20 -5.18
N SER A 146 -15.45 1.89 -6.39
CA SER A 146 -15.97 0.57 -6.71
C SER A 146 -14.89 -0.52 -6.57
N GLY A 147 -13.65 -0.22 -6.95
CA GLY A 147 -12.51 -1.12 -6.75
C GLY A 147 -12.28 -1.40 -5.29
N TRP A 148 -12.17 -0.35 -4.47
CA TRP A 148 -11.96 -0.47 -3.03
C TRP A 148 -13.05 -1.26 -2.30
N PHE A 149 -14.31 -1.09 -2.69
CA PHE A 149 -15.41 -1.87 -2.12
C PHE A 149 -15.36 -3.35 -2.52
N ARG A 150 -14.91 -3.68 -3.74
CA ARG A 150 -14.67 -5.06 -4.15
C ARG A 150 -13.53 -5.66 -3.33
N ASP A 151 -12.44 -4.93 -3.14
CA ASP A 151 -11.29 -5.40 -2.38
C ASP A 151 -11.65 -5.60 -0.89
N LEU A 152 -12.48 -4.71 -0.33
CA LEU A 152 -13.08 -4.87 1.01
C LEU A 152 -13.95 -6.13 1.10
N ALA A 153 -14.83 -6.38 0.12
CA ALA A 153 -15.69 -7.56 0.13
C ALA A 153 -14.88 -8.87 0.06
N LEU A 154 -13.78 -8.89 -0.71
CA LEU A 154 -12.87 -10.03 -0.77
C LEU A 154 -12.16 -10.28 0.56
N ALA A 155 -11.66 -9.22 1.21
CA ALA A 155 -11.01 -9.33 2.52
C ALA A 155 -11.99 -9.81 3.60
N GLU A 156 -13.25 -9.38 3.54
CA GLU A 156 -14.31 -9.79 4.48
C GLU A 156 -14.71 -11.26 4.32
N GLU A 157 -14.88 -11.72 3.07
CA GLU A 157 -15.18 -13.13 2.76
C GLU A 157 -14.05 -14.07 3.22
N GLU A 158 -12.79 -13.66 3.06
CA GLU A 158 -11.66 -14.43 3.56
C GLU A 158 -11.64 -14.50 5.09
N LEU A 159 -11.91 -13.38 5.77
CA LEU A 159 -12.04 -13.35 7.22
C LEU A 159 -13.14 -14.32 7.69
N ARG A 160 -14.30 -14.36 7.00
CA ARG A 160 -15.37 -15.32 7.31
C ARG A 160 -14.90 -16.76 7.14
N ARG A 161 -14.13 -17.05 6.09
CA ARG A 161 -13.56 -18.41 5.87
C ARG A 161 -12.59 -18.80 6.97
N GLU A 162 -11.76 -17.87 7.43
CA GLU A 162 -10.86 -18.11 8.57
C GLU A 162 -11.63 -18.39 9.85
N ILE A 163 -12.68 -17.61 10.15
CA ILE A 163 -13.55 -17.84 11.31
C ILE A 163 -14.20 -19.24 11.22
N THR A 164 -14.71 -19.60 10.04
CA THR A 164 -15.30 -20.92 9.79
C THR A 164 -14.27 -22.05 9.98
N ARG A 165 -13.00 -21.82 9.66
CA ARG A 165 -11.91 -22.77 9.94
C ARG A 165 -11.70 -22.93 11.44
N TYR A 166 -11.65 -21.83 12.21
CA TYR A 166 -11.46 -21.89 13.67
C TYR A 166 -12.59 -22.67 14.36
N GLU A 167 -13.83 -22.48 13.92
CA GLU A 167 -14.98 -23.23 14.42
C GLU A 167 -14.81 -24.73 14.20
N ARG A 168 -14.33 -25.16 13.01
CA ARG A 168 -14.06 -26.58 12.73
C ARG A 168 -12.91 -27.14 13.57
N GLU A 169 -11.94 -26.31 13.91
CA GLU A 169 -10.74 -26.69 14.67
C GLU A 169 -10.89 -26.50 16.19
N ASN A 170 -12.06 -26.08 16.68
CA ASN A 170 -12.34 -25.75 18.09
C ASN A 170 -11.34 -24.73 18.69
N LEU A 171 -10.85 -23.80 17.86
CA LEU A 171 -9.93 -22.76 18.29
C LEU A 171 -10.71 -21.56 18.84
N THR A 172 -10.32 -21.07 20.01
CA THR A 172 -10.93 -19.88 20.62
C THR A 172 -10.24 -18.60 20.12
N PRO A 173 -10.91 -17.42 20.18
CA PRO A 173 -10.28 -16.13 19.85
C PRO A 173 -9.03 -15.79 20.69
N LEU A 174 -8.82 -16.47 21.82
CA LEU A 174 -7.61 -16.37 22.65
C LEU A 174 -6.42 -17.15 22.05
N ASN A 175 -6.71 -18.19 21.27
CA ASN A 175 -5.71 -19.04 20.62
C ASN A 175 -5.34 -18.53 19.22
N PHE A 176 -6.20 -17.73 18.59
CA PHE A 176 -5.96 -17.19 17.25
C PHE A 176 -6.61 -15.81 17.06
N GLY A 177 -5.80 -14.79 16.75
CA GLY A 177 -6.29 -13.46 16.38
C GLY A 177 -6.69 -13.42 14.90
N PRO A 178 -7.92 -13.00 14.55
CA PRO A 178 -8.35 -12.90 13.15
C PRO A 178 -7.44 -11.95 12.37
N ARG A 179 -6.99 -12.39 11.19
CA ARG A 179 -6.05 -11.64 10.35
C ARG A 179 -6.84 -10.90 9.26
N ILE A 180 -6.69 -9.59 9.18
CA ILE A 180 -7.36 -8.78 8.13
C ILE A 180 -6.31 -8.33 7.12
N ARG A 181 -6.54 -8.62 5.84
CA ARG A 181 -5.66 -8.16 4.75
C ARG A 181 -5.59 -6.63 4.73
N SER A 182 -4.40 -6.03 4.72
CA SER A 182 -4.26 -4.62 4.34
C SER A 182 -4.18 -4.46 2.82
N HIS A 183 -4.63 -3.30 2.34
CA HIS A 183 -4.62 -2.94 0.93
C HIS A 183 -3.65 -1.78 0.73
N PRO A 184 -2.79 -1.77 -0.32
CA PRO A 184 -1.72 -0.79 -0.51
C PRO A 184 -2.16 0.69 -0.51
N ALA A 185 -3.44 0.94 -0.77
CA ALA A 185 -4.00 2.28 -0.86
C ALA A 185 -4.80 2.75 0.38
N MET A 186 -5.03 1.89 1.39
CA MET A 186 -5.97 2.19 2.48
C MET A 186 -5.56 1.62 3.83
N MET A 187 -5.74 2.41 4.90
CA MET A 187 -5.55 2.00 6.28
C MET A 187 -6.73 1.13 6.76
N ILE A 188 -6.49 0.09 7.56
CA ILE A 188 -7.58 -0.79 8.04
C ILE A 188 -8.55 -0.06 8.97
N THR A 189 -8.04 0.73 9.92
CA THR A 189 -8.85 1.57 10.79
C THR A 189 -8.12 2.89 11.10
N ALA A 190 -8.85 3.87 11.63
CA ALA A 190 -8.27 5.17 11.97
C ALA A 190 -7.25 5.04 13.12
N GLN A 191 -6.14 5.79 13.04
CA GLN A 191 -5.00 5.61 13.96
C GLN A 191 -5.36 5.74 15.45
N ASN A 192 -6.32 6.60 15.77
CA ASN A 192 -6.82 6.83 17.12
C ASN A 192 -7.74 5.72 17.66
N LYS A 193 -8.22 4.81 16.80
CA LYS A 193 -9.05 3.65 17.17
C LYS A 193 -8.27 2.33 17.21
N MET A 194 -6.98 2.34 16.83
CA MET A 194 -6.18 1.12 16.74
C MET A 194 -5.81 0.50 18.08
N GLY A 195 -5.98 1.20 19.20
CA GLY A 195 -5.71 0.65 20.55
C GLY A 195 -4.39 -0.13 20.60
N SER A 196 -4.41 -1.35 21.15
CA SER A 196 -3.28 -2.27 21.27
C SER A 196 -3.05 -3.18 20.05
N ALA A 197 -3.65 -2.90 18.88
CA ALA A 197 -3.42 -3.69 17.68
C ALA A 197 -1.94 -3.62 17.27
N ARG A 198 -1.29 -4.78 17.15
CA ARG A 198 0.08 -4.88 16.63
C ARG A 198 0.00 -5.06 15.12
N THR A 199 0.31 -4.02 14.37
CA THR A 199 0.54 -4.10 12.93
C THR A 199 1.77 -4.98 12.70
N VAL A 200 1.60 -6.22 12.25
CA VAL A 200 2.70 -7.12 11.93
C VAL A 200 2.45 -7.78 10.58
N SER A 201 2.74 -7.03 9.52
CA SER A 201 3.41 -7.49 8.30
C SER A 201 3.48 -6.29 7.36
N GLN A 202 4.68 -5.99 6.85
CA GLN A 202 4.89 -4.96 5.85
C GLN A 202 5.29 -5.65 4.54
N ASN A 203 4.60 -5.33 3.46
CA ASN A 203 4.91 -5.86 2.14
C ASN A 203 6.06 -5.06 1.52
N TYR A 204 7.20 -5.72 1.29
CA TYR A 204 8.34 -5.11 0.59
C TYR A 204 8.42 -5.48 -0.89
N SER A 205 7.40 -6.11 -1.48
CA SER A 205 7.34 -6.47 -2.91
C SER A 205 7.57 -5.24 -3.80
N GLY A 206 8.57 -5.33 -4.69
CA GLY A 206 8.97 -4.24 -5.58
C GLY A 206 9.52 -2.99 -4.89
N TYR A 207 9.85 -3.07 -3.59
CA TYR A 207 10.31 -1.93 -2.81
C TYR A 207 11.84 -1.76 -2.86
N LEU A 208 12.29 -0.52 -2.69
CA LEU A 208 13.70 -0.20 -2.42
C LEU A 208 13.75 0.37 -1.02
N LEU A 209 14.44 -0.36 -0.17
CA LEU A 209 14.72 0.04 1.19
C LEU A 209 16.13 0.60 1.24
N GLN A 210 16.34 1.75 1.87
CA GLN A 210 17.67 2.34 2.01
C GLN A 210 17.79 3.07 3.35
N THR A 211 18.96 2.99 3.96
CA THR A 211 19.28 3.71 5.19
C THR A 211 19.59 5.16 4.84
N THR A 212 18.69 6.07 5.18
CA THR A 212 18.92 7.50 5.04
C THR A 212 19.28 8.15 6.37
N ALA A 213 18.81 7.61 7.50
CA ALA A 213 19.06 8.18 8.83
C ALA A 213 20.15 7.43 9.62
N PHE A 214 21.03 8.18 10.27
CA PHE A 214 22.13 7.67 11.09
C PHE A 214 22.24 8.42 12.42
N ARG A 215 22.70 7.72 13.47
CA ARG A 215 23.08 8.31 14.77
C ARG A 215 24.53 8.76 14.71
N LEU A 216 24.77 9.89 14.05
CA LEU A 216 26.12 10.41 13.83
C LEU A 216 26.82 10.79 15.14
N GLU A 217 26.04 11.04 16.18
CA GLU A 217 26.47 11.28 17.56
C GLU A 217 26.88 10.00 18.34
N ASP A 218 26.51 8.81 17.86
CA ASP A 218 26.72 7.53 18.55
C ASP A 218 27.76 6.68 17.83
N ARG A 219 29.03 6.88 18.21
CA ARG A 219 30.17 6.14 17.66
C ARG A 219 30.00 4.61 17.78
N THR A 220 29.53 4.13 18.94
CA THR A 220 29.40 2.69 19.19
C THR A 220 28.35 2.04 18.28
N TRP A 221 27.28 2.78 17.97
CA TRP A 221 26.25 2.35 17.04
C TRP A 221 26.79 2.27 15.60
N LEU A 222 27.60 3.24 15.18
CA LEU A 222 28.22 3.26 13.85
C LEU A 222 29.25 2.14 13.68
N GLU A 223 30.11 1.94 14.68
CA GLU A 223 31.10 0.86 14.71
C GLU A 223 30.42 -0.52 14.71
N SER A 224 29.29 -0.68 15.42
CA SER A 224 28.49 -1.92 15.38
C SER A 224 27.99 -2.24 13.95
N ASN A 225 27.59 -1.23 13.18
CA ASN A 225 27.15 -1.42 11.78
C ASN A 225 28.31 -1.74 10.85
N LEU A 226 29.48 -1.15 11.09
CA LEU A 226 30.71 -1.50 10.38
C LEU A 226 31.12 -2.95 10.66
N ASP A 227 31.05 -3.39 11.92
CA ASP A 227 31.32 -4.78 12.30
C ASP A 227 30.31 -5.76 11.70
N ALA A 228 29.02 -5.40 11.64
CA ALA A 228 28.01 -6.23 10.98
C ALA A 228 28.33 -6.44 9.49
N ALA A 229 28.75 -5.38 8.79
CA ALA A 229 29.15 -5.47 7.39
C ALA A 229 30.46 -6.28 7.22
N ARG A 230 31.43 -6.09 8.11
CA ARG A 230 32.68 -6.87 8.13
C ARG A 230 32.41 -8.35 8.35
N GLN A 231 31.52 -8.69 9.28
CA GLN A 231 31.15 -10.08 9.56
C GLN A 231 30.44 -10.71 8.35
N LEU A 232 29.51 -9.99 7.71
CA LEU A 232 28.87 -10.46 6.49
C LEU A 232 29.91 -10.80 5.40
N LEU A 233 30.89 -9.91 5.18
CA LEU A 233 31.96 -10.15 4.20
C LEU A 233 32.80 -11.39 4.55
N ALA A 234 33.08 -11.59 5.84
CA ALA A 234 33.79 -12.78 6.30
C ALA A 234 32.99 -14.07 6.03
N ASP A 235 31.66 -14.02 6.20
CA ASP A 235 30.77 -15.16 6.00
C ASP A 235 30.58 -15.52 4.51
N ILE A 236 30.52 -14.53 3.61
CA ILE A 236 30.31 -14.75 2.17
C ILE A 236 31.62 -14.96 1.38
N GLY A 237 32.77 -14.67 1.97
CA GLY A 237 34.08 -14.89 1.36
C GLY A 237 34.39 -13.96 0.18
N GLN A 238 35.01 -14.49 -0.87
CA GLN A 238 35.48 -13.69 -2.01
C GLN A 238 34.38 -13.45 -3.06
N PRO A 239 34.37 -12.28 -3.73
CA PRO A 239 33.44 -11.99 -4.83
C PRO A 239 33.51 -13.08 -5.92
N ASN A 240 32.35 -13.54 -6.38
CA ASN A 240 32.21 -14.64 -7.34
C ASN A 240 31.42 -14.25 -8.60
N HIS A 241 30.91 -13.01 -8.70
CA HIS A 241 30.08 -12.60 -9.84
C HIS A 241 30.94 -12.01 -10.99
N PRO A 242 30.63 -12.29 -12.27
CA PRO A 242 31.42 -11.79 -13.41
C PRO A 242 31.53 -10.26 -13.53
N SER A 243 30.55 -9.53 -12.98
CA SER A 243 30.58 -8.06 -12.96
C SER A 243 31.40 -7.45 -11.83
N ALA A 244 32.03 -8.28 -10.99
CA ALA A 244 32.80 -7.81 -9.85
C ALA A 244 34.06 -7.08 -10.31
N THR A 245 34.30 -5.92 -9.72
CA THR A 245 35.53 -5.15 -9.92
C THR A 245 36.13 -4.81 -8.55
N ALA A 246 37.41 -4.39 -8.50
CA ALA A 246 38.03 -3.96 -7.25
C ALA A 246 37.27 -2.81 -6.57
N ALA A 247 36.67 -1.91 -7.35
CA ALA A 247 35.90 -0.77 -6.83
C ALA A 247 34.43 -1.11 -6.50
N ARG A 248 33.90 -2.20 -7.05
CA ARG A 248 32.52 -2.65 -6.88
C ARG A 248 32.51 -4.18 -6.87
N PRO A 249 32.96 -4.82 -5.78
CA PRO A 249 32.85 -6.26 -5.63
C PRO A 249 31.38 -6.67 -5.58
N VAL A 250 31.09 -7.83 -6.19
CA VAL A 250 29.74 -8.40 -6.27
C VAL A 250 29.81 -9.89 -5.96
N TRP A 251 28.95 -10.32 -5.05
CA TRP A 251 28.71 -11.71 -4.71
C TRP A 251 27.33 -12.10 -5.22
N ALA A 252 27.23 -13.31 -5.76
CA ALA A 252 25.99 -13.97 -6.15
C ALA A 252 25.79 -15.23 -5.30
N ASP A 253 24.58 -15.77 -5.35
CA ASP A 253 24.19 -17.01 -4.70
C ASP A 253 24.36 -16.97 -3.16
N VAL A 254 24.21 -15.79 -2.56
CA VAL A 254 24.29 -15.64 -1.11
C VAL A 254 22.98 -16.10 -0.46
N PRO A 255 22.98 -17.11 0.43
CA PRO A 255 21.75 -17.62 1.03
C PRO A 255 21.03 -16.58 1.89
N TRP A 256 19.70 -16.61 1.89
CA TRP A 256 18.88 -15.68 2.68
C TRP A 256 19.14 -15.74 4.19
N GLN A 257 19.59 -16.89 4.72
CA GLN A 257 19.95 -17.05 6.12
C GLN A 257 21.14 -16.16 6.50
N THR A 258 22.09 -15.98 5.57
CA THR A 258 23.21 -15.06 5.76
C THR A 258 22.72 -13.61 5.81
N MET A 259 21.71 -13.26 5.02
CA MET A 259 21.06 -11.94 5.08
C MET A 259 20.30 -11.74 6.39
N ASP A 260 19.58 -12.75 6.87
CA ASP A 260 18.89 -12.68 8.17
C ASP A 260 19.90 -12.51 9.32
N GLY A 261 21.04 -13.20 9.26
CA GLY A 261 22.16 -13.04 10.19
C GLY A 261 22.70 -11.62 10.20
N PHE A 262 23.00 -11.05 9.03
CA PHE A 262 23.45 -9.66 8.90
C PHE A 262 22.41 -8.67 9.46
N LEU A 263 21.13 -8.81 9.09
CA LEU A 263 20.05 -7.94 9.57
C LEU A 263 19.78 -8.07 11.07
N SER A 264 20.18 -9.18 11.69
CA SER A 264 20.10 -9.34 13.15
C SER A 264 21.13 -8.49 13.90
N CYS A 265 22.26 -8.17 13.25
CA CYS A 265 23.36 -7.40 13.83
C CYS A 265 23.34 -5.92 13.40
N TYR A 266 22.92 -5.63 12.17
CA TYR A 266 22.86 -4.27 11.64
C TYR A 266 21.76 -3.45 12.33
N ARG A 267 22.13 -2.28 12.84
CA ARG A 267 21.25 -1.38 13.58
C ARG A 267 20.67 -0.30 12.67
N PHE A 268 19.39 -0.01 12.88
CA PHE A 268 18.65 1.01 12.16
C PHE A 268 18.24 2.16 13.07
N ASP A 269 18.19 3.38 12.53
CA ASP A 269 17.61 4.52 13.23
C ASP A 269 16.10 4.63 12.93
N PRO A 270 15.22 4.64 13.95
CA PRO A 270 13.77 4.67 13.76
C PRO A 270 13.26 5.98 13.14
N ARG A 271 14.08 7.04 13.07
CA ARG A 271 13.74 8.32 12.42
C ARG A 271 13.78 8.22 10.89
N GLY A 272 14.57 7.30 10.33
CA GLY A 272 14.72 7.13 8.87
C GLY A 272 13.62 6.27 8.25
N SER A 273 13.23 5.20 8.94
CA SER A 273 12.04 4.42 8.58
C SER A 273 11.58 3.59 9.78
N ARG A 274 10.27 3.59 10.06
CA ARG A 274 9.63 2.88 11.20
C ARG A 274 9.45 1.38 10.94
N GLU A 275 10.10 0.85 9.92
CA GLU A 275 9.71 -0.37 9.21
C GLU A 275 10.63 -1.56 9.48
N MET A 276 11.78 -1.36 10.13
CA MET A 276 12.91 -2.28 9.99
C MET A 276 12.81 -3.62 10.74
N GLY A 277 11.96 -3.73 11.77
CA GLY A 277 11.75 -5.00 12.49
C GLY A 277 10.98 -6.05 11.66
N ALA A 278 10.23 -5.61 10.63
CA ALA A 278 9.38 -6.48 9.83
C ALA A 278 10.11 -7.13 8.64
N ILE A 279 11.28 -6.61 8.23
CA ILE A 279 12.02 -7.12 7.06
C ILE A 279 12.42 -8.58 7.26
N ARG A 280 12.97 -8.93 8.43
CA ARG A 280 13.41 -10.29 8.72
C ARG A 280 12.26 -11.29 8.66
N GLN A 281 11.08 -10.89 9.16
CA GLN A 281 9.87 -11.71 9.08
C GLN A 281 9.40 -11.86 7.62
N TYR A 282 9.46 -10.79 6.83
CA TYR A 282 9.15 -10.84 5.41
C TYR A 282 10.11 -11.75 4.63
N LEU A 283 11.43 -11.67 4.88
CA LEU A 283 12.43 -12.57 4.28
C LEU A 283 12.13 -14.04 4.60
N GLN A 284 11.87 -14.35 5.87
CA GLN A 284 11.53 -15.71 6.30
C GLN A 284 10.25 -16.21 5.63
N ALA A 285 9.21 -15.37 5.56
CA ALA A 285 7.95 -15.73 4.93
C ALA A 285 8.10 -15.97 3.42
N GLN A 286 8.89 -15.14 2.73
CA GLN A 286 9.18 -15.29 1.30
C GLN A 286 10.02 -16.53 1.00
N ALA A 287 11.02 -16.82 1.85
CA ALA A 287 11.82 -18.03 1.72
C ALA A 287 10.96 -19.31 1.83
N CYS A 288 9.92 -19.32 2.66
CA CYS A 288 8.94 -20.41 2.72
C CYS A 288 8.11 -20.58 1.43
N GLN A 289 8.07 -19.56 0.57
CA GLN A 289 7.42 -19.59 -0.74
C GLN A 289 8.43 -19.73 -1.90
N ASP A 290 9.67 -20.12 -1.62
CA ASP A 290 10.73 -20.27 -2.62
C ASP A 290 11.11 -18.95 -3.33
N GLU A 291 10.92 -17.83 -2.64
CA GLU A 291 11.31 -16.47 -3.05
C GLU A 291 12.33 -15.86 -2.09
N LEU A 292 13.13 -14.89 -2.56
CA LEU A 292 14.20 -14.24 -1.79
C LEU A 292 15.19 -15.19 -1.11
N ILE A 293 15.35 -16.40 -1.64
CA ILE A 293 16.21 -17.45 -1.08
C ILE A 293 17.70 -17.20 -1.36
N GLU A 294 18.00 -16.43 -2.40
CA GLU A 294 19.35 -16.11 -2.87
C GLU A 294 19.48 -14.60 -3.03
N TRP A 295 20.66 -14.08 -2.76
CA TRP A 295 20.94 -12.65 -2.75
C TRP A 295 22.18 -12.33 -3.57
N PHE A 296 22.06 -11.26 -4.34
CA PHE A 296 23.23 -10.52 -4.77
C PHE A 296 23.65 -9.58 -3.65
N VAL A 297 24.93 -9.58 -3.30
CA VAL A 297 25.52 -8.59 -2.41
C VAL A 297 26.50 -7.77 -3.22
N ALA A 298 26.47 -6.46 -3.10
CA ALA A 298 27.44 -5.60 -3.76
C ALA A 298 27.89 -4.48 -2.82
N MET A 299 29.14 -4.06 -2.99
CA MET A 299 29.71 -2.96 -2.20
C MET A 299 30.22 -1.84 -3.13
N PRO A 300 29.36 -0.90 -3.54
CA PRO A 300 29.79 0.17 -4.44
C PRO A 300 30.69 1.19 -3.71
N GLY A 301 31.97 1.22 -4.10
CA GLY A 301 32.91 2.26 -3.75
C GLY A 301 33.16 3.23 -4.90
N LEU A 302 34.05 4.21 -4.69
CA LEU A 302 34.54 5.04 -5.79
C LEU A 302 35.45 4.24 -6.72
N SER A 303 35.32 4.45 -8.03
CA SER A 303 36.16 3.80 -9.04
C SER A 303 37.64 4.21 -8.98
N SER A 304 37.91 5.42 -8.50
CA SER A 304 39.25 5.98 -8.29
C SER A 304 39.46 6.32 -6.82
N SER A 305 40.69 6.16 -6.34
CA SER A 305 41.07 6.62 -5.00
C SER A 305 40.88 8.13 -4.88
N ASP A 306 40.43 8.56 -3.70
CA ASP A 306 40.27 9.97 -3.33
C ASP A 306 40.92 10.14 -1.96
N ASP A 307 41.97 10.97 -1.87
CA ASP A 307 42.77 11.13 -0.64
C ASP A 307 41.95 11.70 0.52
N GLN A 308 40.92 12.50 0.23
CA GLN A 308 40.05 13.06 1.26
C GLN A 308 39.12 11.98 1.81
N LEU A 309 38.51 11.17 0.93
CA LEU A 309 37.51 10.18 1.34
C LEU A 309 38.15 8.91 1.90
N GLY A 310 39.29 8.52 1.36
CA GLY A 310 40.07 7.35 1.76
C GLY A 310 39.40 6.01 1.46
N THR A 311 39.97 4.95 2.01
CA THR A 311 39.46 3.58 1.93
C THR A 311 38.98 3.09 3.30
N GLU A 312 38.17 2.05 3.33
CA GLU A 312 37.78 1.36 4.57
C GLU A 312 38.50 0.02 4.72
N PRO A 313 39.59 -0.09 5.51
CA PRO A 313 40.34 -1.33 5.65
C PRO A 313 39.55 -2.48 6.27
N ALA A 314 38.56 -2.19 7.12
CA ALA A 314 37.71 -3.22 7.71
C ALA A 314 36.78 -3.88 6.67
N LEU A 315 36.56 -3.22 5.53
CA LEU A 315 35.77 -3.71 4.42
C LEU A 315 36.68 -3.92 3.22
N SER A 316 37.25 -5.11 3.12
CA SER A 316 38.13 -5.50 2.02
C SER A 316 37.55 -6.67 1.22
N ALA A 317 37.74 -6.61 -0.09
CA ALA A 317 37.42 -7.70 -1.01
C ALA A 317 38.63 -7.92 -1.92
N CYS A 318 38.97 -9.18 -2.22
CA CYS A 318 40.15 -9.53 -3.02
C CYS A 318 41.46 -8.91 -2.49
N GLY A 319 41.61 -8.77 -1.17
CA GLY A 319 42.78 -8.17 -0.53
C GLY A 319 42.92 -6.66 -0.73
N THR A 320 41.91 -5.99 -1.28
CA THR A 320 41.88 -4.55 -1.51
C THR A 320 40.81 -3.89 -0.65
N ALA A 321 41.17 -2.83 0.07
CA ALA A 321 40.22 -2.04 0.85
C ALA A 321 39.28 -1.26 -0.09
N ILE A 322 38.00 -1.20 0.23
CA ILE A 322 37.01 -0.52 -0.62
C ILE A 322 37.12 1.00 -0.46
N ASN A 323 37.13 1.72 -1.59
CA ASN A 323 37.10 3.17 -1.61
C ASN A 323 35.79 3.70 -1.03
N ARG A 324 35.87 4.64 -0.08
CA ARG A 324 34.68 5.22 0.55
C ARG A 324 33.98 6.19 -0.40
N ILE A 325 32.66 6.26 -0.30
CA ILE A 325 31.85 7.25 -1.01
C ILE A 325 31.64 8.51 -0.17
N SER A 326 31.29 9.62 -0.84
CA SER A 326 30.86 10.85 -0.17
C SER A 326 29.35 10.93 -0.05
N ARG A 327 28.84 11.09 1.19
CA ARG A 327 27.45 11.44 1.48
C ARG A 327 27.39 12.48 2.59
N THR A 328 26.58 13.51 2.37
CA THR A 328 26.42 14.64 3.28
C THR A 328 25.02 14.65 3.90
N ARG A 329 24.90 15.18 5.11
CA ARG A 329 23.62 15.25 5.81
C ARG A 329 22.81 16.49 5.42
N LEU A 330 21.49 16.41 5.53
CA LEU A 330 20.56 17.51 5.23
C LEU A 330 20.62 18.56 6.34
N GLN A 331 20.59 19.84 5.98
CA GLN A 331 20.63 20.92 6.96
C GLN A 331 19.40 20.92 7.89
N ASN A 332 18.20 20.69 7.33
CA ASN A 332 16.95 20.64 8.11
C ASN A 332 16.72 19.31 8.85
N LYS A 333 17.48 18.27 8.49
CA LYS A 333 17.44 16.94 9.13
C LYS A 333 18.86 16.41 9.27
N PRO A 334 19.62 16.87 10.28
CA PRO A 334 21.03 16.51 10.44
C PRO A 334 21.33 15.02 10.57
N TYR A 335 20.34 14.18 10.87
CA TYR A 335 20.51 12.73 10.90
C TYR A 335 20.37 12.06 9.52
N ASP A 336 19.88 12.77 8.51
CA ASP A 336 19.46 12.21 7.21
C ASP A 336 20.45 12.56 6.08
N ILE A 337 20.95 11.57 5.34
CA ILE A 337 21.88 11.73 4.22
C ILE A 337 21.19 11.81 2.84
N GLY A 338 19.88 11.60 2.79
CA GLY A 338 19.10 11.48 1.55
C GLY A 338 19.38 10.18 0.79
N THR A 339 19.22 10.23 -0.54
CA THR A 339 19.36 9.05 -1.40
C THR A 339 20.77 8.44 -1.33
N LEU A 340 20.82 7.15 -1.03
CA LEU A 340 22.05 6.38 -0.94
C LEU A 340 22.42 5.75 -2.28
N VAL A 341 21.46 5.15 -2.97
CA VAL A 341 21.70 4.41 -4.21
C VAL A 341 21.97 5.32 -5.41
N ASN A 342 22.80 4.87 -6.35
CA ASN A 342 22.92 5.48 -7.67
C ASN A 342 21.77 4.99 -8.57
N PRO A 343 20.78 5.84 -8.89
CA PRO A 343 19.60 5.41 -9.62
C PRO A 343 19.94 5.02 -11.06
N ALA A 344 19.36 3.93 -11.53
CA ALA A 344 19.40 3.59 -12.94
C ALA A 344 18.57 4.61 -13.75
N THR A 345 19.08 5.01 -14.92
CA THR A 345 18.39 5.97 -15.81
C THR A 345 18.14 5.34 -17.17
N LEU A 346 16.97 5.60 -17.76
CA LEU A 346 16.53 4.98 -19.02
C LEU A 346 17.47 5.27 -20.20
N GLY A 347 18.06 6.47 -20.24
CA GLY A 347 19.07 6.86 -21.24
C GLY A 347 20.51 6.66 -20.77
N GLY A 348 20.73 6.14 -19.57
CA GLY A 348 22.05 5.91 -19.02
C GLY A 348 22.72 4.66 -19.58
N THR A 349 24.05 4.61 -19.47
CA THR A 349 24.86 3.45 -19.82
C THR A 349 24.37 2.22 -19.04
N PRO A 350 24.08 1.08 -19.71
CA PRO A 350 23.70 -0.15 -19.02
C PRO A 350 24.70 -0.57 -17.94
N GLY A 351 24.19 -1.04 -16.79
CA GLY A 351 25.01 -1.43 -15.63
C GLY A 351 25.53 -0.27 -14.77
N SER A 352 25.21 0.98 -15.13
CA SER A 352 25.61 2.17 -14.36
C SER A 352 24.76 2.37 -13.10
N GLY A 353 23.50 1.96 -13.11
CA GLY A 353 22.63 1.99 -11.93
C GLY A 353 22.93 0.86 -10.94
N ASP A 354 22.67 1.10 -9.65
CA ASP A 354 22.85 0.10 -8.60
C ASP A 354 21.81 -1.02 -8.64
N GLU A 355 20.57 -0.69 -9.00
CA GLU A 355 19.48 -1.67 -9.09
C GLU A 355 19.60 -2.62 -10.30
N GLU A 356 20.52 -2.34 -11.23
CA GLU A 356 20.82 -3.19 -12.40
C GLU A 356 21.67 -4.42 -12.03
N ILE A 357 22.32 -4.45 -10.86
CA ILE A 357 23.19 -5.56 -10.44
C ILE A 357 22.38 -6.87 -10.32
N GLY A 358 22.90 -7.93 -10.95
CA GLY A 358 22.27 -9.25 -10.93
C GLY A 358 21.12 -9.42 -11.93
N LEU A 359 20.87 -8.42 -12.79
CA LEU A 359 19.98 -8.57 -13.94
C LEU A 359 20.79 -8.95 -15.19
N THR A 360 20.22 -9.82 -16.02
CA THR A 360 20.78 -10.17 -17.33
C THR A 360 20.52 -9.06 -18.35
N ASP A 361 21.28 -9.06 -19.45
CA ASP A 361 21.05 -8.12 -20.56
C ASP A 361 19.61 -8.21 -21.12
N THR A 362 19.04 -9.41 -21.11
CA THR A 362 17.64 -9.64 -21.52
C THR A 362 16.64 -8.99 -20.55
N GLN A 363 16.86 -9.11 -19.24
CA GLN A 363 16.03 -8.45 -18.22
C GLN A 363 16.18 -6.92 -18.28
N LEU A 364 17.39 -6.40 -18.50
CA LEU A 364 17.64 -4.97 -18.67
C LEU A 364 16.93 -4.41 -19.90
N ALA A 365 16.98 -5.12 -21.03
CA ALA A 365 16.26 -4.74 -22.24
C ALA A 365 14.73 -4.76 -22.03
N ALA A 366 14.21 -5.80 -21.37
CA ALA A 366 12.79 -5.90 -21.02
C ALA A 366 12.34 -4.78 -20.08
N ALA A 367 13.17 -4.41 -19.10
CA ALA A 367 12.88 -3.30 -18.19
C ALA A 367 12.78 -1.97 -18.95
N ARG A 368 13.68 -1.73 -19.92
CA ARG A 368 13.64 -0.51 -20.77
C ARG A 368 12.38 -0.47 -21.65
N ALA A 369 11.94 -1.62 -22.15
CA ALA A 369 10.73 -1.71 -22.96
C ALA A 369 9.42 -1.56 -22.17
N THR A 370 9.45 -1.75 -20.84
CA THR A 370 8.24 -1.78 -19.99
C THR A 370 8.15 -0.61 -19.01
N VAL A 371 8.98 0.43 -19.17
CA VAL A 371 9.01 1.60 -18.26
C VAL A 371 7.67 2.30 -18.17
N ASP A 372 6.99 2.53 -19.30
CA ASP A 372 5.70 3.23 -19.32
C ASP A 372 4.63 2.50 -18.49
N ASN A 373 4.64 1.16 -18.53
CA ASN A 373 3.74 0.31 -17.74
C ASN A 373 4.11 0.24 -16.25
N ALA A 374 5.37 0.52 -15.90
CA ALA A 374 5.89 0.47 -14.53
C ALA A 374 5.91 1.83 -13.82
N GLY A 375 5.79 2.92 -14.59
CA GLY A 375 5.83 4.30 -14.12
C GLY A 375 7.23 4.86 -13.84
N SER A 376 8.24 4.03 -13.62
CA SER A 376 9.64 4.44 -13.55
C SER A 376 10.59 3.30 -13.90
N PHE A 377 11.80 3.64 -14.37
CA PHE A 377 12.79 2.64 -14.75
C PHE A 377 13.24 1.74 -13.58
N PRO A 378 13.50 2.26 -12.35
CA PRO A 378 13.72 1.41 -11.17
C PRO A 378 12.59 0.42 -10.89
N ARG A 379 11.32 0.84 -11.02
CA ARG A 379 10.18 -0.08 -10.85
C ARG A 379 10.14 -1.15 -11.93
N ALA A 380 10.48 -0.79 -13.16
CA ALA A 380 10.59 -1.76 -14.25
C ALA A 380 11.69 -2.80 -13.97
N LEU A 381 12.87 -2.37 -13.48
CA LEU A 381 13.97 -3.27 -13.12
C LEU A 381 13.55 -4.29 -12.05
N ARG A 382 12.85 -3.84 -11.00
CA ARG A 382 12.37 -4.72 -9.91
C ARG A 382 11.32 -5.74 -10.38
N ARG A 383 10.50 -5.39 -11.38
CA ARG A 383 9.55 -6.32 -12.02
C ARG A 383 10.24 -7.38 -12.87
N GLN A 384 11.40 -7.09 -13.44
CA GLN A 384 12.16 -8.05 -14.25
C GLN A 384 13.09 -8.93 -13.42
N ARG A 385 13.37 -8.57 -12.16
CA ARG A 385 14.20 -9.36 -11.24
C ARG A 385 13.48 -10.66 -10.88
N ASN A 386 14.23 -11.78 -10.91
CA ASN A 386 13.71 -13.07 -10.48
C ASN A 386 13.24 -12.98 -9.01
N PRO A 387 12.00 -13.40 -8.68
CA PRO A 387 11.49 -13.40 -7.30
C PRO A 387 12.36 -14.17 -6.30
N ARG A 388 13.14 -15.17 -6.76
CA ARG A 388 14.12 -15.89 -5.93
C ARG A 388 15.27 -15.01 -5.45
N HIS A 389 15.55 -13.90 -6.14
CA HIS A 389 16.78 -13.11 -5.96
C HIS A 389 16.50 -11.74 -5.33
N GLY A 390 17.07 -11.48 -4.16
CA GLY A 390 17.21 -10.14 -3.59
C GLY A 390 18.51 -9.45 -4.02
N LEU A 391 18.63 -8.15 -3.75
CA LEU A 391 19.90 -7.42 -3.87
C LEU A 391 20.16 -6.56 -2.62
N LEU A 392 21.32 -6.75 -2.00
CA LEU A 392 21.86 -5.96 -0.90
C LEU A 392 23.02 -5.11 -1.40
N LEU A 393 22.96 -3.81 -1.13
CA LEU A 393 24.00 -2.83 -1.45
C LEU A 393 24.56 -2.27 -0.14
N LEU A 394 25.88 -2.35 0.05
CA LEU A 394 26.57 -1.78 1.20
C LEU A 394 27.50 -0.66 0.75
N TYR A 395 27.43 0.47 1.43
CA TYR A 395 28.17 1.67 1.07
C TYR A 395 29.02 2.14 2.23
N PRO A 396 30.37 2.05 2.13
CA PRO A 396 31.25 2.68 3.09
C PRO A 396 31.25 4.20 2.84
N ILE A 397 30.68 4.97 3.75
CA ILE A 397 30.62 6.44 3.66
C ILE A 397 31.76 7.03 4.49
N SER A 398 32.50 7.95 3.88
CA SER A 398 33.64 8.59 4.53
C SER A 398 33.20 9.58 5.62
N PRO A 399 33.84 9.58 6.81
CA PRO A 399 33.64 10.64 7.79
C PRO A 399 34.05 12.03 7.27
N ASN A 400 34.94 12.08 6.27
CA ASN A 400 35.40 13.32 5.63
C ASN A 400 34.47 13.83 4.52
N SER A 401 33.24 13.29 4.41
CA SER A 401 32.26 13.69 3.40
C SER A 401 31.85 15.15 3.59
N ARG A 402 32.12 15.97 2.56
CA ARG A 402 31.80 17.41 2.53
C ARG A 402 30.96 17.75 1.28
N PRO A 403 30.09 18.79 1.36
CA PRO A 403 29.35 19.26 0.19
C PRO A 403 30.31 19.74 -0.91
N ARG A 404 30.00 19.43 -2.18
CA ARG A 404 30.79 19.89 -3.34
C ARG A 404 30.66 21.40 -3.60
N SER A 405 29.60 22.03 -3.10
CA SER A 405 29.35 23.46 -3.17
C SER A 405 28.64 23.91 -1.89
N GLU A 406 28.76 25.20 -1.53
CA GLU A 406 28.03 25.85 -0.44
C GLU A 406 26.53 25.98 -0.78
N THR A 407 25.86 24.85 -0.95
CA THR A 407 24.41 24.78 -1.09
C THR A 407 23.78 24.85 0.30
N GLN A 408 22.83 25.76 0.50
CA GLN A 408 22.11 25.98 1.78
C GLN A 408 21.20 24.80 2.20
N SER A 409 21.44 23.59 1.72
CA SER A 409 20.61 22.41 2.02
C SER A 409 21.42 21.22 2.52
N ARG A 410 22.75 21.29 2.45
CA ARG A 410 23.66 20.19 2.80
C ARG A 410 24.75 20.68 3.73
N GLN A 411 25.13 19.84 4.68
CA GLN A 411 26.23 20.08 5.60
C GLN A 411 27.16 18.85 5.66
N PRO A 412 28.41 19.00 6.11
CA PRO A 412 29.34 17.87 6.27
C PRO A 412 28.72 16.73 7.08
N LEU A 413 29.16 15.49 6.81
CA LEU A 413 28.67 14.33 7.55
C LEU A 413 29.02 14.43 9.04
N PHE A 414 30.26 14.79 9.34
CA PHE A 414 30.72 15.15 10.68
C PHE A 414 31.23 16.60 10.66
N ASP A 415 30.93 17.33 11.74
CA ASP A 415 31.44 18.70 11.90
C ASP A 415 32.95 18.68 12.16
N ASP A 416 33.42 17.73 12.98
CA ASP A 416 34.83 17.43 13.21
C ASP A 416 35.13 15.93 12.99
N PRO A 417 35.48 15.53 11.74
CA PRO A 417 35.83 14.15 11.43
C PRO A 417 37.05 13.61 12.22
N GLY A 418 37.95 14.48 12.69
CA GLY A 418 39.14 14.05 13.43
C GLY A 418 38.81 13.62 14.86
N ARG A 419 37.78 14.22 15.45
CA ARG A 419 37.31 13.90 16.80
C ARG A 419 36.23 12.81 16.80
N ASP A 420 35.20 12.99 15.99
CA ASP A 420 33.97 12.19 16.04
C ASP A 420 33.81 11.25 14.84
N GLY A 421 34.63 11.43 13.81
CA GLY A 421 34.49 10.73 12.53
C GLY A 421 34.81 9.24 12.62
N VAL A 422 33.85 8.44 12.19
CA VAL A 422 34.01 7.02 11.87
C VAL A 422 33.34 6.72 10.53
N SER A 423 33.77 5.63 9.88
CA SER A 423 33.12 5.18 8.66
C SER A 423 31.68 4.77 8.93
N VAL A 424 30.77 5.34 8.15
CA VAL A 424 29.35 5.03 8.25
C VAL A 424 29.01 4.01 7.17
N VAL A 425 28.47 2.85 7.53
CA VAL A 425 28.01 1.87 6.53
C VAL A 425 26.53 2.11 6.25
N GLY A 426 26.24 2.65 5.06
CA GLY A 426 24.87 2.70 4.55
C GLY A 426 24.50 1.38 3.87
N MET A 427 23.23 1.00 3.95
CA MET A 427 22.68 -0.19 3.33
C MET A 427 21.48 0.17 2.44
N ALA A 428 21.35 -0.49 1.30
CA ALA A 428 20.09 -0.55 0.57
C ALA A 428 19.73 -2.00 0.20
N MET A 429 18.44 -2.33 0.25
CA MET A 429 17.90 -3.61 -0.17
C MET A 429 16.88 -3.39 -1.29
N VAL A 430 17.03 -4.13 -2.38
CA VAL A 430 16.14 -4.10 -3.53
C VAL A 430 15.37 -5.42 -3.56
N PHE A 431 14.05 -5.32 -3.44
CA PHE A 431 13.16 -6.47 -3.47
C PHE A 431 12.54 -6.64 -4.86
N PRO A 432 12.47 -7.87 -5.40
CA PRO A 432 11.73 -8.15 -6.62
C PRO A 432 10.23 -7.95 -6.40
N VAL A 433 9.47 -7.79 -7.48
CA VAL A 433 8.02 -7.93 -7.40
C VAL A 433 7.69 -9.41 -7.18
N SER A 434 6.78 -9.66 -6.26
CA SER A 434 6.30 -10.96 -5.86
C SER A 434 4.78 -10.97 -5.87
N ASP A 435 4.22 -12.10 -6.32
CA ASP A 435 2.81 -12.43 -6.29
C ASP A 435 2.51 -13.53 -5.24
N SER A 436 3.47 -13.83 -4.35
CA SER A 436 3.36 -14.91 -3.38
C SER A 436 2.34 -14.61 -2.28
N ALA A 437 1.81 -15.66 -1.65
CA ALA A 437 0.92 -15.53 -0.50
C ALA A 437 1.57 -14.83 0.72
N ALA A 438 2.90 -14.73 0.78
CA ALA A 438 3.65 -14.06 1.85
C ALA A 438 3.78 -12.54 1.64
N THR A 439 3.44 -12.02 0.47
CA THR A 439 3.26 -10.56 0.23
C THR A 439 1.91 -10.02 0.70
N VAL A 440 1.01 -10.91 1.13
CA VAL A 440 -0.29 -10.55 1.69
C VAL A 440 -0.05 -10.00 3.11
N GLU A 441 -0.25 -8.70 3.28
CA GLU A 441 -0.12 -8.06 4.59
C GLU A 441 -1.30 -8.43 5.50
N TYR A 442 -1.01 -8.67 6.79
CA TYR A 442 -2.03 -8.99 7.79
C TYR A 442 -1.94 -8.00 8.95
N VAL A 443 -3.08 -7.44 9.38
CA VAL A 443 -3.19 -6.79 10.69
C VAL A 443 -3.75 -7.81 11.67
N VAL A 444 -3.03 -7.99 12.79
CA VAL A 444 -3.42 -8.90 13.88
C VAL A 444 -4.01 -8.06 15.02
N GLY A 445 -5.26 -8.32 15.37
CA GLY A 445 -5.85 -7.78 16.60
C GLY A 445 -5.10 -8.32 17.83
N SER A 446 -4.88 -7.49 18.83
CA SER A 446 -4.25 -7.94 20.08
C SER A 446 -5.08 -9.02 20.78
N ILE A 447 -4.37 -9.99 21.35
CA ILE A 447 -4.93 -10.95 22.30
C ILE A 447 -5.41 -10.15 23.51
N GLY A 448 -6.68 -10.27 23.87
CA GLY A 448 -7.21 -9.68 25.09
C GLY A 448 -6.46 -10.26 26.28
N THR A 449 -5.69 -9.44 27.00
CA THR A 449 -5.25 -9.81 28.35
C THR A 449 -6.51 -9.99 29.19
N PRO A 450 -6.66 -11.11 29.93
CA PRO A 450 -7.75 -11.22 30.88
C PRO A 450 -7.58 -10.06 31.86
N GLN A 451 -8.54 -9.14 31.86
CA GLN A 451 -8.73 -8.27 33.01
C GLN A 451 -9.02 -9.21 34.16
N GLY A 452 -8.10 -9.28 35.12
CA GLY A 452 -8.37 -9.97 36.36
C GLY A 452 -9.61 -9.35 36.98
N ASP A 453 -10.60 -10.21 37.24
CA ASP A 453 -11.62 -9.93 38.25
C ASP A 453 -10.89 -9.79 39.59
N ASP A 454 -10.47 -8.58 39.92
CA ASP A 454 -10.12 -8.20 41.30
C ASP A 454 -11.29 -7.43 41.89
N GLN A 455 -12.06 -8.20 42.68
CA GLN A 455 -12.92 -7.90 43.84
C GLN A 455 -13.51 -6.50 44.04
#